data_AF-A0A944H865-F1
#
_entry.id   AF-A0A944H865-F1
#
_cell.length_a   1.000
_cell.length_b   1.000
_cell.length_c   1.000
_cell.angle_alpha   90.00
_cell.angle_beta   90.00
_cell.angle_gamma   90.00
#
_symmetry.space_group_name_H-M   'P 1'
#
loop_
_entity.id
_entity.type
_entity.pdbx_description
1 polymer ?
#
loop_
_entity_poly.entity_id
_entity_poly.type
_entity_poly.pdbx_seq_one_letter_code
_entity_poly.pdbx_strand_id
1 'polypeptide(L)'
;MNSKTKKIDRLEQLFIKSSKKPEFIAEVKRLRKKWKISPNGIKGNKRGLKWQQNLNIQSDDYLKSSEFQLAGQKIKKILKNIEAGNSINIVEDRRIAQELEDQLNQQIPINNFYNDIRTLQRLGNLSYAYEETTKRYVLYNVIDSIKTPSVGVRVNLRDPYKREIFINLYPETAQEDIIAIWDQVKFHQRNAIYGKVKKTVKDNPQLKRDLRVLALSERGLSTEEIIETIQKEFGEGLIYTEIADIRYRMKKK
;
A
#
# COMPACT_ATOMS: atom_id res chain seq x y z
N MET A 1 -3.20 -33.95 5.46
CA MET A 1 -3.89 -32.70 5.06
C MET A 1 -2.86 -31.64 4.71
N ASN A 2 -3.03 -30.98 3.56
CA ASN A 2 -2.10 -29.99 3.00
C ASN A 2 -2.11 -28.68 3.82
N SER A 3 -0.97 -28.00 4.02
CA SER A 3 -0.88 -26.81 4.90
C SER A 3 -1.77 -25.64 4.45
N LYS A 4 -1.99 -25.52 3.14
CA LYS A 4 -2.91 -24.53 2.54
C LYS A 4 -4.37 -24.71 2.98
N THR A 5 -4.83 -25.97 3.12
CA THR A 5 -6.20 -26.28 3.52
C THR A 5 -6.43 -25.87 4.97
N LYS A 6 -5.51 -26.24 5.89
CA LYS A 6 -5.58 -25.86 7.31
C LYS A 6 -5.60 -24.34 7.53
N LYS A 7 -4.92 -23.56 6.67
CA LYS A 7 -4.88 -22.10 6.74
C LYS A 7 -6.22 -21.46 6.38
N ILE A 8 -6.80 -21.88 5.25
CA ILE A 8 -8.11 -21.40 4.79
C ILE A 8 -9.16 -21.70 5.87
N ASP A 9 -9.13 -22.93 6.39
CA ASP A 9 -10.02 -23.36 7.47
C ASP A 9 -9.91 -22.44 8.70
N ARG A 10 -8.70 -22.13 9.20
CA ARG A 10 -8.52 -21.24 10.38
C ARG A 10 -9.16 -19.86 10.17
N LEU A 11 -8.89 -19.25 9.02
CA LEU A 11 -9.32 -17.89 8.74
C LEU A 11 -10.83 -17.80 8.52
N GLU A 12 -11.40 -18.82 7.88
CA GLU A 12 -12.85 -18.96 7.71
C GLU A 12 -13.52 -19.17 9.06
N GLN A 13 -12.95 -20.00 9.94
CA GLN A 13 -13.46 -20.18 11.30
C GLN A 13 -13.45 -18.86 12.11
N LEU A 14 -12.42 -18.03 11.95
CA LEU A 14 -12.41 -16.70 12.60
C LEU A 14 -13.57 -15.84 12.11
N PHE A 15 -13.79 -15.77 10.80
CA PHE A 15 -14.92 -15.01 10.24
C PHE A 15 -16.26 -15.57 10.69
N ILE A 16 -16.45 -16.90 10.64
CA ILE A 16 -17.67 -17.58 11.09
C ILE A 16 -17.94 -17.31 12.57
N LYS A 17 -16.91 -17.31 13.41
CA LYS A 17 -17.02 -16.97 14.84
C LYS A 17 -17.49 -15.52 15.00
N SER A 18 -16.89 -14.59 14.25
CA SER A 18 -17.28 -13.17 14.29
C SER A 18 -18.69 -12.94 13.74
N SER A 19 -19.10 -13.64 12.68
CA SER A 19 -20.42 -13.50 12.06
C SER A 19 -21.57 -14.05 12.93
N LYS A 20 -21.25 -14.79 13.99
CA LYS A 20 -22.21 -15.29 14.98
C LYS A 20 -22.41 -14.34 16.16
N LYS A 21 -21.57 -13.29 16.32
CA LYS A 21 -21.71 -12.32 17.41
C LYS A 21 -22.98 -11.49 17.25
N PRO A 22 -23.78 -11.26 18.31
CA PRO A 22 -25.03 -10.51 18.23
C PRO A 22 -24.88 -9.10 17.63
N GLU A 23 -23.85 -8.37 18.06
CA GLU A 23 -23.54 -7.02 17.59
C GLU A 23 -23.16 -6.99 16.10
N PHE A 24 -22.46 -8.03 15.63
CA PHE A 24 -22.10 -8.17 14.22
C PHE A 24 -23.35 -8.44 13.36
N ILE A 25 -24.25 -9.31 13.84
CA ILE A 25 -25.51 -9.63 13.17
C ILE A 25 -26.42 -8.40 13.12
N ALA A 26 -26.53 -7.66 14.23
CA ALA A 26 -27.31 -6.42 14.30
C ALA A 26 -26.79 -5.38 13.31
N GLU A 27 -25.46 -5.22 13.23
CA GLU A 27 -24.84 -4.29 12.30
C GLU A 27 -25.05 -4.71 10.83
N VAL A 28 -24.92 -6.00 10.51
CA VAL A 28 -25.22 -6.50 9.15
C VAL A 28 -26.67 -6.19 8.77
N LYS A 29 -27.63 -6.35 9.68
CA LYS A 29 -29.04 -5.99 9.43
C LYS A 29 -29.20 -4.49 9.20
N ARG A 30 -28.55 -3.65 10.01
CA ARG A 30 -28.53 -2.19 9.85
C ARG A 30 -27.98 -1.78 8.49
N LEU A 31 -26.84 -2.34 8.10
CA LEU A 31 -26.21 -2.08 6.80
C LEU A 31 -27.08 -2.53 5.64
N ARG A 32 -27.64 -3.74 5.70
CA ARG A 32 -28.54 -4.22 4.64
C ARG A 32 -29.74 -3.30 4.46
N LYS A 33 -30.33 -2.81 5.57
CA LYS A 33 -31.41 -1.81 5.53
C LYS A 33 -30.94 -0.49 4.90
N LYS A 34 -29.82 0.08 5.36
CA LYS A 34 -29.24 1.34 4.85
C LYS A 34 -29.02 1.28 3.34
N TRP A 35 -28.45 0.18 2.86
CA TRP A 35 -28.03 -0.01 1.47
C TRP A 35 -29.08 -0.70 0.58
N LYS A 36 -30.32 -0.84 1.07
CA LYS A 36 -31.44 -1.49 0.36
C LYS A 36 -31.09 -2.89 -0.15
N ILE A 37 -30.32 -3.64 0.62
CA ILE A 37 -29.98 -5.04 0.37
C ILE A 37 -31.01 -5.92 1.08
N SER A 38 -31.45 -7.00 0.44
CA SER A 38 -32.38 -7.96 1.05
C SER A 38 -31.83 -8.53 2.36
N PRO A 39 -32.67 -8.80 3.38
CA PRO A 39 -32.25 -9.43 4.63
C PRO A 39 -31.47 -10.74 4.44
N ASN A 40 -31.71 -11.46 3.35
CA ASN A 40 -31.06 -12.74 3.01
C ASN A 40 -29.95 -12.60 1.95
N GLY A 41 -29.49 -11.38 1.71
CA GLY A 41 -28.54 -11.04 0.65
C GLY A 41 -29.16 -11.02 -0.75
N ILE A 42 -28.40 -10.50 -1.70
CA ILE A 42 -28.71 -10.44 -3.11
C ILE A 42 -28.62 -11.85 -3.71
N LYS A 43 -29.68 -12.30 -4.37
CA LYS A 43 -29.69 -13.59 -5.06
C LYS A 43 -29.21 -13.42 -6.51
N GLY A 44 -28.03 -13.95 -6.81
CA GLY A 44 -27.46 -14.04 -8.15
C GLY A 44 -26.62 -12.84 -8.60
N ASN A 45 -25.59 -13.13 -9.41
CA ASN A 45 -24.58 -12.16 -9.85
C ASN A 45 -25.16 -10.96 -10.60
N LYS A 46 -26.18 -11.16 -11.45
CA LYS A 46 -26.81 -10.06 -12.22
C LYS A 46 -27.41 -8.98 -11.32
N ARG A 47 -28.11 -9.37 -10.24
CA ARG A 47 -28.68 -8.41 -9.28
C ARG A 47 -27.59 -7.71 -8.47
N GLY A 48 -26.52 -8.44 -8.15
CA GLY A 48 -25.34 -7.88 -7.48
C GLY A 48 -24.66 -6.81 -8.32
N LEU A 49 -24.46 -7.09 -9.61
CA LEU A 49 -23.91 -6.14 -10.57
C LEU A 49 -24.81 -4.91 -10.72
N LYS A 50 -26.12 -5.10 -10.82
CA LYS A 50 -27.09 -3.98 -10.88
C LYS A 50 -27.04 -3.12 -9.62
N TRP A 51 -26.94 -3.72 -8.44
CA TRP A 51 -26.78 -2.98 -7.19
C TRP A 51 -25.47 -2.17 -7.19
N GLN A 52 -24.37 -2.76 -7.63
CA GLN A 52 -23.08 -2.06 -7.73
C GLN A 52 -23.12 -0.91 -8.74
N GLN A 53 -23.75 -1.11 -9.90
CA GLN A 53 -23.96 -0.06 -10.89
C GLN A 53 -24.79 1.09 -10.32
N ASN A 54 -25.87 0.79 -9.59
CA ASN A 54 -26.68 1.82 -8.94
C ASN A 54 -25.89 2.61 -7.89
N LEU A 55 -25.02 1.94 -7.11
CA LEU A 55 -24.15 2.62 -6.13
C LEU A 55 -23.13 3.54 -6.82
N ASN A 56 -22.58 3.11 -7.96
CA ASN A 56 -21.68 3.93 -8.77
C ASN A 56 -22.42 5.16 -9.33
N ILE A 57 -23.63 4.97 -9.88
CA ILE A 57 -24.46 6.09 -10.38
C ILE A 57 -24.74 7.10 -9.26
N GLN A 58 -25.16 6.64 -8.08
CA GLN A 58 -25.36 7.53 -6.93
C GLN A 58 -24.09 8.28 -6.54
N SER A 59 -22.93 7.64 -6.68
CA SER A 59 -21.64 8.27 -6.41
C SER A 59 -21.32 9.34 -7.45
N ASP A 60 -21.53 9.05 -8.73
CA ASP A 60 -21.32 10.00 -9.81
C ASP A 60 -22.28 11.19 -9.71
N ASP A 61 -23.54 10.95 -9.33
CA ASP A 61 -24.55 11.99 -9.11
C ASP A 61 -24.15 12.89 -7.94
N TYR A 62 -23.67 12.31 -6.83
CA TYR A 62 -23.17 13.07 -5.69
C TYR A 62 -21.95 13.92 -6.07
N LEU A 63 -21.00 13.37 -6.84
CA LEU A 63 -19.83 14.10 -7.33
C LEU A 63 -20.21 15.28 -8.24
N LYS A 64 -21.35 15.20 -8.95
CA LYS A 64 -21.89 16.27 -9.79
C LYS A 64 -22.80 17.24 -9.03
N SER A 65 -23.14 16.95 -7.78
CA SER A 65 -24.04 17.79 -6.98
C SER A 65 -23.44 19.17 -6.72
N SER A 66 -24.29 20.18 -6.59
CA SER A 66 -23.89 21.54 -6.25
C SER A 66 -23.15 21.59 -4.90
N GLU A 67 -23.57 20.79 -3.94
CA GLU A 67 -22.93 20.65 -2.63
C GLU A 67 -21.46 20.23 -2.76
N PHE A 68 -21.20 19.13 -3.49
CA PHE A 68 -19.84 18.64 -3.70
C PHE A 68 -18.98 19.65 -4.45
N GLN A 69 -19.52 20.27 -5.51
CA GLN A 69 -18.81 21.26 -6.30
C GLN A 69 -18.45 22.50 -5.49
N LEU A 70 -19.38 23.02 -4.67
CA LEU A 70 -19.14 24.18 -3.82
C LEU A 70 -18.09 23.88 -2.75
N ALA A 71 -18.15 22.72 -2.11
CA ALA A 71 -17.17 22.32 -1.12
C ALA A 71 -15.78 22.10 -1.75
N GLY A 72 -15.72 21.47 -2.92
CA GLY A 72 -14.48 21.33 -3.71
C GLY A 72 -13.88 22.68 -4.11
N GLN A 73 -14.70 23.67 -4.47
CA GLN A 73 -14.23 25.04 -4.73
C GLN A 73 -13.65 25.71 -3.48
N LYS A 74 -14.27 25.51 -2.31
CA LYS A 74 -13.74 26.03 -1.03
C LYS A 74 -12.37 25.45 -0.73
N ILE A 75 -12.19 24.13 -0.86
CA ILE A 75 -10.90 23.45 -0.65
C ILE A 75 -9.85 24.01 -1.61
N LYS A 76 -10.17 24.10 -2.92
CA LYS A 76 -9.25 24.67 -3.93
C LYS A 76 -8.84 26.10 -3.59
N LYS A 77 -9.76 26.92 -3.09
CA LYS A 77 -9.47 28.31 -2.69
C LYS A 77 -8.49 28.36 -1.52
N ILE A 78 -8.66 27.50 -0.52
CA ILE A 78 -7.74 27.40 0.63
C ILE A 78 -6.34 26.99 0.14
N LEU A 79 -6.24 25.92 -0.65
CA LEU A 79 -4.96 25.42 -1.16
C LEU A 79 -4.25 26.47 -2.05
N LYS A 80 -4.99 27.16 -2.92
CA LYS A 80 -4.43 28.23 -3.76
C LYS A 80 -3.93 29.41 -2.94
N ASN A 81 -4.61 29.77 -1.85
CA ASN A 81 -4.16 30.84 -0.95
C ASN A 81 -2.85 30.46 -0.24
N ILE A 82 -2.69 29.19 0.15
CA ILE A 82 -1.44 28.67 0.70
C ILE A 82 -0.32 28.74 -0.35
N GLU A 83 -0.56 28.24 -1.56
CA GLU A 83 0.44 28.24 -2.65
C GLU A 83 0.87 29.65 -3.05
N ALA A 84 -0.05 30.61 -3.02
CA ALA A 84 0.22 32.01 -3.32
C ALA A 84 0.91 32.78 -2.16
N GLY A 85 1.16 32.15 -1.01
CA GLY A 85 1.77 32.80 0.16
C GLY A 85 0.84 33.78 0.89
N ASN A 86 -0.47 33.73 0.61
CA ASN A 86 -1.47 34.61 1.22
C ASN A 86 -2.07 34.06 2.53
N SER A 87 -1.71 32.83 2.91
CA SER A 87 -2.16 32.19 4.15
C SER A 87 -1.31 32.66 5.33
N ILE A 88 -1.97 33.21 6.35
CA ILE A 88 -1.34 33.64 7.60
C ILE A 88 -0.98 32.42 8.48
N ASN A 89 -1.76 31.33 8.39
CA ASN A 89 -1.54 30.10 9.16
C ASN A 89 -1.66 28.86 8.26
N ILE A 90 -0.56 28.55 7.56
CA ILE A 90 -0.48 27.47 6.58
C ILE A 90 -0.84 26.10 7.20
N VAL A 91 -0.39 25.84 8.44
CA VAL A 91 -0.62 24.54 9.10
C VAL A 91 -2.10 24.33 9.34
N GLU A 92 -2.78 25.34 9.88
CA GLU A 92 -4.20 25.28 10.18
C GLU A 92 -5.06 25.23 8.91
N ASP A 93 -4.72 26.04 7.91
CA ASP A 93 -5.44 26.02 6.63
C ASP A 93 -5.32 24.66 5.91
N ARG A 94 -4.15 24.00 6.00
CA ARG A 94 -3.98 22.62 5.50
C ARG A 94 -4.83 21.63 6.26
N ARG A 95 -4.90 21.74 7.59
CA ARG A 95 -5.74 20.88 8.43
C ARG A 95 -7.21 21.01 8.05
N ILE A 96 -7.71 22.25 7.91
CA ILE A 96 -9.10 22.53 7.52
C ILE A 96 -9.39 21.96 6.12
N ALA A 97 -8.49 22.15 5.15
CA ALA A 97 -8.66 21.61 3.80
C ALA A 97 -8.76 20.08 3.81
N GLN A 98 -7.90 19.41 4.58
CA GLN A 98 -7.93 17.94 4.72
C GLN A 98 -9.22 17.47 5.39
N GLU A 99 -9.69 18.14 6.45
CA GLU A 99 -10.93 17.76 7.13
C GLU A 99 -12.15 17.90 6.22
N LEU A 100 -12.22 18.96 5.43
CA LEU A 100 -13.27 19.15 4.43
C LEU A 100 -13.21 18.08 3.34
N GLU A 101 -12.01 17.73 2.86
CA GLU A 101 -11.82 16.66 1.88
C GLU A 101 -12.25 15.31 2.44
N ASP A 102 -11.88 14.99 3.68
CA ASP A 102 -12.26 13.76 4.36
C ASP A 102 -13.78 13.68 4.55
N GLN A 103 -14.42 14.78 4.95
CA GLN A 103 -15.87 14.87 5.09
C GLN A 103 -16.58 14.64 3.75
N LEU A 104 -16.13 15.28 2.68
CA LEU A 104 -16.69 15.07 1.33
C LEU A 104 -16.51 13.63 0.88
N ASN A 105 -15.31 13.08 1.05
CA ASN A 105 -15.00 11.71 0.68
C ASN A 105 -15.85 10.69 1.44
N GLN A 106 -16.19 10.96 2.70
CA GLN A 106 -17.08 10.11 3.50
C GLN A 106 -18.54 10.14 3.03
N GLN A 107 -18.97 11.23 2.40
CA GLN A 107 -20.33 11.36 1.87
C GLN A 107 -20.52 10.68 0.52
N ILE A 108 -19.46 10.47 -0.26
CA ILE A 108 -19.52 9.72 -1.52
C ILE A 108 -20.09 8.31 -1.23
N PRO A 109 -21.24 7.92 -1.81
CA PRO A 109 -21.93 6.67 -1.49
C PRO A 109 -21.05 5.42 -1.50
N ILE A 110 -20.19 5.24 -2.50
CA ILE A 110 -19.30 4.08 -2.56
C ILE A 110 -18.28 4.07 -1.41
N ASN A 111 -17.68 5.22 -1.08
CA ASN A 111 -16.75 5.33 0.03
C ASN A 111 -17.44 5.12 1.38
N ASN A 112 -18.65 5.67 1.54
CA ASN A 112 -19.49 5.46 2.73
C ASN A 112 -19.80 3.97 2.93
N PHE A 113 -20.12 3.24 1.85
CA PHE A 113 -20.29 1.80 1.91
C PHE A 113 -19.02 1.08 2.35
N TYR A 114 -17.85 1.43 1.80
CA TYR A 114 -16.57 0.84 2.25
C TYR A 114 -16.26 1.15 3.72
N ASN A 115 -16.57 2.35 4.20
CA ASN A 115 -16.39 2.73 5.61
C ASN A 115 -17.33 1.95 6.54
N ASP A 116 -18.57 1.70 6.12
CA ASP A 116 -19.50 0.82 6.83
C ASP A 116 -18.95 -0.61 6.91
N ILE A 117 -18.39 -1.16 5.83
CA ILE A 117 -17.74 -2.46 5.82
C ILE A 117 -16.56 -2.50 6.82
N ARG A 118 -15.71 -1.46 6.84
CA ARG A 118 -14.60 -1.34 7.78
C ARG A 118 -15.05 -1.26 9.23
N THR A 119 -16.15 -0.55 9.50
CA THR A 119 -16.74 -0.48 10.83
C THR A 119 -17.22 -1.85 11.29
N LEU A 120 -17.91 -2.60 10.41
CA LEU A 120 -18.33 -3.97 10.67
C LEU A 120 -17.13 -4.90 10.93
N GLN A 121 -16.03 -4.77 10.17
CA GLN A 121 -14.79 -5.52 10.42
C GLN A 121 -14.24 -5.27 11.83
N ARG A 122 -14.19 -4.00 12.27
CA ARG A 122 -13.71 -3.64 13.62
C ARG A 122 -14.56 -4.28 14.71
N LEU A 123 -15.90 -4.26 14.58
CA LEU A 123 -16.80 -4.97 15.51
C LEU A 123 -16.52 -6.49 15.54
N GLY A 124 -16.17 -7.06 14.40
CA GLY A 124 -15.78 -8.45 14.26
C GLY A 124 -14.37 -8.78 14.75
N ASN A 125 -13.56 -7.79 15.18
CA ASN A 125 -12.10 -7.94 15.36
C ASN A 125 -11.40 -8.56 14.13
N LEU A 126 -11.89 -8.21 12.94
CA LEU A 126 -11.37 -8.68 11.67
C LEU A 126 -10.41 -7.63 11.10
N SER A 127 -9.27 -8.08 10.57
CA SER A 127 -8.33 -7.17 9.90
C SER A 127 -8.86 -6.71 8.54
N TYR A 128 -8.11 -5.78 7.94
CA TYR A 128 -8.33 -5.31 6.57
C TYR A 128 -8.38 -6.43 5.53
N ALA A 129 -7.68 -7.55 5.77
CA ALA A 129 -7.69 -8.69 4.85
C ALA A 129 -9.09 -9.28 4.61
N TYR A 130 -10.00 -9.10 5.56
CA TYR A 130 -11.38 -9.57 5.47
C TYR A 130 -12.31 -8.60 4.74
N GLU A 131 -11.82 -7.53 4.09
CA GLU A 131 -12.70 -6.50 3.51
C GLU A 131 -13.62 -7.10 2.45
N GLU A 132 -13.06 -7.88 1.53
CA GLU A 132 -13.84 -8.53 0.47
C GLU A 132 -14.81 -9.56 1.04
N THR A 133 -14.37 -10.39 2.00
CA THR A 133 -15.23 -11.39 2.63
C THR A 133 -16.38 -10.74 3.40
N THR A 134 -16.11 -9.70 4.15
CA THR A 134 -17.12 -8.91 4.89
C THR A 134 -18.12 -8.29 3.91
N LYS A 135 -17.62 -7.67 2.84
CA LYS A 135 -18.46 -7.09 1.79
C LYS A 135 -19.35 -8.15 1.13
N ARG A 136 -18.80 -9.30 0.75
CA ARG A 136 -19.58 -10.40 0.14
C ARG A 136 -20.58 -11.01 1.11
N TYR A 137 -20.23 -11.11 2.39
CA TYR A 137 -21.15 -11.55 3.42
C TYR A 137 -22.34 -10.59 3.55
N VAL A 138 -22.08 -9.27 3.63
CA VAL A 138 -23.15 -8.25 3.67
C VAL A 138 -24.02 -8.33 2.41
N LEU A 139 -23.41 -8.40 1.23
CA LEU A 139 -24.13 -8.37 -0.04
C LEU A 139 -24.89 -9.66 -0.34
N TYR A 140 -24.27 -10.82 -0.19
CA TYR A 140 -24.78 -12.09 -0.72
C TYR A 140 -25.12 -13.12 0.36
N ASN A 141 -24.77 -12.83 1.62
CA ASN A 141 -24.86 -13.80 2.72
C ASN A 141 -24.00 -15.05 2.48
N VAL A 142 -22.85 -14.86 1.86
CA VAL A 142 -21.91 -15.92 1.47
C VAL A 142 -20.59 -15.71 2.18
N ILE A 143 -20.07 -16.77 2.78
CA ILE A 143 -18.73 -16.88 3.33
C ILE A 143 -17.94 -17.77 2.38
N ASP A 144 -17.60 -17.22 1.22
CA ASP A 144 -16.68 -17.83 0.27
C ASP A 144 -15.74 -16.72 -0.16
N SER A 145 -14.47 -17.06 -0.35
CA SER A 145 -13.38 -16.14 -0.72
C SER A 145 -12.74 -15.37 0.42
N ILE A 146 -12.29 -16.03 1.48
CA ILE A 146 -11.06 -15.56 2.10
C ILE A 146 -9.95 -15.91 1.11
N LYS A 147 -9.74 -15.03 0.14
CA LYS A 147 -8.44 -14.95 -0.52
C LYS A 147 -7.49 -14.67 0.63
N THR A 148 -6.65 -15.66 0.96
CA THR A 148 -5.51 -15.57 1.90
C THR A 148 -5.24 -14.12 2.27
N PRO A 149 -5.31 -13.71 3.56
CA PRO A 149 -4.72 -12.46 4.02
C PRO A 149 -3.34 -12.48 3.43
N SER A 150 -3.19 -11.69 2.37
CA SER A 150 -2.04 -11.79 1.53
C SER A 150 -1.00 -11.17 2.43
N VAL A 151 -0.18 -12.03 3.05
CA VAL A 151 1.12 -11.61 3.48
C VAL A 151 1.77 -11.14 2.19
N GLY A 152 1.60 -9.86 1.95
CA GLY A 152 1.64 -9.29 0.63
C GLY A 152 2.99 -8.65 0.52
N VAL A 153 3.84 -9.25 -0.29
CA VAL A 153 5.15 -8.68 -0.58
C VAL A 153 4.93 -7.48 -1.51
N ARG A 154 5.05 -6.26 -0.98
CA ARG A 154 5.06 -5.05 -1.80
C ARG A 154 6.50 -4.65 -2.04
N VAL A 155 6.83 -4.39 -3.29
CA VAL A 155 8.12 -3.83 -3.66
C VAL A 155 7.89 -2.36 -3.98
N ASN A 156 8.54 -1.46 -3.24
CA ASN A 156 8.57 -0.06 -3.61
C ASN A 156 9.67 0.16 -4.66
N LEU A 157 9.29 0.76 -5.78
CA LEU A 157 10.18 1.06 -6.91
C LEU A 157 10.43 2.57 -7.07
N ARG A 158 10.00 3.40 -6.11
CA ARG A 158 10.11 4.87 -6.19
C ARG A 158 11.56 5.36 -6.24
N ASP A 159 12.48 4.63 -5.62
CA ASP A 159 13.91 4.91 -5.69
C ASP A 159 14.61 3.86 -6.57
N PRO A 160 15.26 4.25 -7.69
CA PRO A 160 15.98 3.32 -8.54
C PRO A 160 17.21 2.69 -7.87
N TYR A 161 17.70 3.29 -6.79
CA TYR A 161 18.88 2.87 -6.03
C TYR A 161 18.52 2.14 -4.72
N LYS A 162 17.31 2.36 -4.19
CA LYS A 162 16.82 1.69 -2.97
C LYS A 162 15.51 0.94 -3.25
N ARG A 163 15.59 -0.39 -3.28
CA ARG A 163 14.39 -1.25 -3.33
C ARG A 163 14.04 -1.74 -1.94
N GLU A 164 12.85 -1.38 -1.50
CA GLU A 164 12.29 -1.81 -0.22
C GLU A 164 11.25 -2.90 -0.46
N ILE A 165 11.36 -3.98 0.32
CA ILE A 165 10.43 -5.10 0.30
C ILE A 165 9.65 -5.06 1.60
N PHE A 166 8.36 -4.78 1.50
CA PHE A 166 7.45 -4.73 2.63
C PHE A 166 6.66 -6.02 2.71
N ILE A 167 6.61 -6.58 3.90
CA ILE A 167 5.74 -7.71 4.23
C ILE A 167 4.58 -7.15 5.05
N ASN A 168 3.37 -7.20 4.50
CA ASN A 168 2.19 -6.82 5.26
C ASN A 168 1.82 -7.93 6.24
N LEU A 169 1.90 -7.65 7.53
CA LEU A 169 1.47 -8.54 8.60
C LEU A 169 0.11 -8.06 9.14
N TYR A 170 -0.78 -9.00 9.41
CA TYR A 170 -2.09 -8.77 10.02
C TYR A 170 -2.16 -9.48 11.37
N PRO A 171 -3.06 -9.08 12.29
CA PRO A 171 -3.19 -9.72 13.60
C PRO A 171 -3.39 -11.25 13.56
N GLU A 172 -4.03 -11.76 12.52
CA GLU A 172 -4.27 -13.18 12.28
C GLU A 172 -3.17 -13.87 11.45
N THR A 173 -2.12 -13.15 11.06
CA THR A 173 -0.93 -13.72 10.41
C THR A 173 -0.18 -14.59 11.41
N ALA A 174 -0.03 -15.87 11.08
CA ALA A 174 0.76 -16.81 11.86
C ALA A 174 2.12 -17.08 11.21
N GLN A 175 2.99 -17.76 11.94
CA GLN A 175 4.34 -18.10 11.47
C GLN A 175 4.31 -18.92 10.17
N GLU A 176 3.36 -19.85 10.03
CA GLU A 176 3.21 -20.67 8.82
C GLU A 176 2.90 -19.81 7.59
N ASP A 177 2.23 -18.67 7.78
CA ASP A 177 1.87 -17.75 6.71
C ASP A 177 3.10 -17.00 6.19
N ILE A 178 4.01 -16.62 7.09
CA ILE A 178 5.29 -15.99 6.76
C ILE A 178 6.19 -17.01 6.04
N ILE A 179 6.26 -18.25 6.54
CA ILE A 179 7.03 -19.32 5.90
C ILE A 179 6.51 -19.58 4.48
N ALA A 180 5.18 -19.65 4.30
CA ALA A 180 4.56 -19.93 3.01
C ALA A 180 4.86 -18.87 1.93
N ILE A 181 5.10 -17.61 2.30
CA ILE A 181 5.43 -16.54 1.36
C ILE A 181 6.94 -16.28 1.24
N TRP A 182 7.77 -16.98 2.03
CA TRP A 182 9.20 -16.68 2.12
C TRP A 182 9.92 -16.91 0.79
N ASP A 183 9.50 -17.91 0.01
CA ASP A 183 10.06 -18.13 -1.32
C ASP A 183 9.72 -16.98 -2.28
N GLN A 184 8.54 -16.38 -2.15
CA GLN A 184 8.15 -15.19 -2.90
C GLN A 184 8.96 -13.97 -2.45
N VAL A 185 9.22 -13.81 -1.14
CA VAL A 185 10.12 -12.78 -0.61
C VAL A 185 11.52 -12.96 -1.21
N LYS A 186 12.09 -14.17 -1.15
CA LYS A 186 13.40 -14.50 -1.74
C LYS A 186 13.43 -14.26 -3.24
N PHE A 187 12.34 -14.51 -3.95
CA PHE A 187 12.21 -14.21 -5.38
C PHE A 187 12.26 -12.70 -5.63
N HIS A 188 11.52 -11.90 -4.87
CA HIS A 188 11.55 -10.44 -4.99
C HIS A 188 12.90 -9.84 -4.55
N GLN A 189 13.55 -10.38 -3.52
CA GLN A 189 14.91 -10.03 -3.12
C GLN A 189 15.90 -10.32 -4.25
N ARG A 190 15.85 -11.53 -4.83
CA ARG A 190 16.69 -11.88 -5.98
C ARG A 190 16.42 -10.97 -7.18
N ASN A 191 15.17 -10.68 -7.50
CA ASN A 191 14.85 -9.75 -8.61
C ASN A 191 15.19 -8.29 -8.31
N ALA A 192 15.20 -7.88 -7.04
CA ALA A 192 15.70 -6.58 -6.62
C ALA A 192 17.21 -6.47 -6.84
N ILE A 193 17.96 -7.53 -6.46
CA ILE A 193 19.42 -7.59 -6.59
C ILE A 193 19.87 -7.86 -8.03
N TYR A 194 19.14 -8.66 -8.81
CA TYR A 194 19.63 -9.17 -10.10
C TYR A 194 18.79 -8.74 -11.31
N GLY A 195 17.54 -8.32 -11.12
CA GLY A 195 16.57 -8.08 -12.21
C GLY A 195 16.82 -6.82 -13.05
N LYS A 196 17.62 -5.87 -12.56
CA LYS A 196 18.12 -4.71 -13.36
C LYS A 196 19.64 -4.53 -13.34
N VAL A 197 20.36 -5.28 -12.49
CA VAL A 197 21.81 -5.17 -12.34
C VAL A 197 22.54 -5.59 -13.63
N LYS A 198 21.94 -6.33 -14.56
CA LYS A 198 22.57 -6.56 -15.87
C LYS A 198 22.45 -5.39 -16.87
N LYS A 199 21.48 -4.48 -16.76
CA LYS A 199 21.28 -3.37 -17.72
C LYS A 199 21.66 -2.00 -17.15
N THR A 200 21.42 -1.74 -15.87
CA THR A 200 21.64 -0.40 -15.26
C THR A 200 23.04 -0.23 -14.64
N VAL A 201 23.75 -1.33 -14.36
CA VAL A 201 25.16 -1.30 -13.90
C VAL A 201 26.10 -0.77 -14.97
N LYS A 202 25.78 -0.96 -16.26
CA LYS A 202 26.59 -0.41 -17.35
C LYS A 202 26.56 1.13 -17.42
N ASP A 203 25.53 1.76 -16.86
CA ASP A 203 25.30 3.20 -16.98
C ASP A 203 25.23 3.95 -15.64
N ASN A 204 25.66 3.32 -14.53
CA ASN A 204 25.74 4.00 -13.23
C ASN A 204 27.08 4.79 -13.13
N PRO A 205 27.07 6.14 -13.14
CA PRO A 205 28.28 6.95 -13.06
C PRO A 205 29.07 6.68 -11.77
N GLN A 206 28.36 6.43 -10.66
CA GLN A 206 28.94 6.13 -9.36
C GLN A 206 29.61 4.77 -9.33
N LEU A 207 29.08 3.78 -10.06
CA LEU A 207 29.74 2.48 -10.18
C LEU A 207 30.97 2.53 -11.07
N LYS A 208 30.96 3.34 -12.15
CA LYS A 208 32.15 3.57 -12.99
C LYS A 208 33.27 4.22 -12.18
N ARG A 209 32.91 5.21 -11.35
CA ARG A 209 33.79 5.87 -10.39
C ARG A 209 34.35 4.88 -9.36
N ASP A 210 33.50 4.07 -8.72
CA ASP A 210 33.91 3.09 -7.71
C ASP A 210 34.80 1.97 -8.29
N LEU A 211 34.53 1.52 -9.51
CA LEU A 211 35.41 0.58 -10.24
C LEU A 211 36.76 1.21 -10.60
N ARG A 212 36.76 2.50 -10.93
CA ARG A 212 38.00 3.25 -11.21
C ARG A 212 38.87 3.40 -9.96
N VAL A 213 38.26 3.68 -8.80
CA VAL A 213 38.93 3.71 -7.50
C VAL A 213 39.64 2.38 -7.21
N LEU A 214 39.01 1.24 -7.52
CA LEU A 214 39.63 -0.08 -7.36
C LEU A 214 40.80 -0.28 -8.31
N ALA A 215 40.62 0.01 -9.60
CA ALA A 215 41.68 -0.15 -10.60
C ALA A 215 42.93 0.70 -10.28
N LEU A 216 42.75 1.88 -9.69
CA LEU A 216 43.86 2.73 -9.22
C LEU A 216 44.49 2.18 -7.94
N SER A 217 43.68 1.63 -7.03
CA SER A 217 44.18 0.97 -5.81
C SER A 217 45.01 -0.28 -6.13
N GLU A 218 44.59 -1.08 -7.11
CA GLU A 218 45.32 -2.27 -7.58
C GLU A 218 46.66 -1.92 -8.26
N ARG A 219 46.78 -0.70 -8.78
CA ARG A 219 48.02 -0.14 -9.32
C ARG A 219 48.95 0.43 -8.25
N GLY A 220 48.55 0.37 -6.97
CA GLY A 220 49.35 0.80 -5.83
C GLY A 220 49.34 2.30 -5.56
N LEU A 221 48.40 3.06 -6.13
CA LEU A 221 48.29 4.49 -5.86
C LEU A 221 47.83 4.76 -4.42
N SER A 222 48.33 5.87 -3.86
CA SER A 222 47.94 6.36 -2.54
C SER A 222 46.49 6.85 -2.53
N THR A 223 45.91 7.00 -1.34
CA THR A 223 44.52 7.45 -1.21
C THR A 223 44.36 8.89 -1.69
N GLU A 224 45.36 9.75 -1.41
CA GLU A 224 45.46 11.13 -1.92
C GLU A 224 45.39 11.14 -3.46
N GLU A 225 46.24 10.34 -4.12
CA GLU A 225 46.37 10.28 -5.58
C GLU A 225 45.08 9.78 -6.25
N ILE A 226 44.39 8.84 -5.61
CA ILE A 226 43.11 8.31 -6.09
C ILE A 226 42.02 9.39 -6.00
N ILE A 227 41.96 10.17 -4.92
CA ILE A 227 40.99 11.26 -4.75
C ILE A 227 41.19 12.29 -5.87
N GLU A 228 42.41 12.74 -6.10
CA GLU A 228 42.73 13.73 -7.14
C GLU A 228 42.37 13.22 -8.53
N THR A 229 42.70 11.95 -8.82
CA THR A 229 42.40 11.35 -10.12
C THR A 229 40.89 11.24 -10.36
N ILE A 230 40.13 10.84 -9.34
CA ILE A 230 38.67 10.73 -9.45
C ILE A 230 38.00 12.10 -9.57
N GLN A 231 38.45 13.09 -8.79
CA GLN A 231 37.98 14.47 -8.90
C GLN A 231 38.19 15.01 -10.32
N LYS A 232 39.35 14.73 -10.93
CA LYS A 232 39.69 15.18 -12.28
C LYS A 232 38.89 14.45 -13.37
N GLU A 233 38.66 13.15 -13.22
CA GLU A 233 37.96 12.32 -14.22
C GLU A 233 36.43 12.42 -14.14
N PHE A 234 35.86 12.68 -12.96
CA PHE A 234 34.42 12.63 -12.72
C PHE A 234 33.81 13.93 -12.17
N GLY A 235 34.62 14.92 -11.78
CA GLY A 235 34.14 16.21 -11.24
C GLY A 235 33.51 16.14 -9.85
N GLU A 236 33.43 14.95 -9.26
CA GLU A 236 32.86 14.68 -7.95
C GLU A 236 33.97 14.30 -6.96
N GLY A 237 34.05 15.03 -5.84
CA GLY A 237 35.09 14.83 -4.83
C GLY A 237 34.76 13.67 -3.94
N LEU A 238 35.71 12.74 -3.82
CA LEU A 238 35.66 11.68 -2.82
C LEU A 238 36.43 12.13 -1.59
N ILE A 239 35.89 11.87 -0.41
CA ILE A 239 36.62 11.96 0.86
C ILE A 239 37.27 10.62 1.21
N TYR A 240 38.32 10.65 2.04
CA TYR A 240 39.11 9.46 2.43
C TYR A 240 38.27 8.28 2.90
N THR A 241 37.22 8.56 3.69
CA THR A 241 36.30 7.54 4.23
C THR A 241 35.53 6.82 3.14
N GLU A 242 35.17 7.51 2.05
CA GLU A 242 34.44 6.91 0.93
C GLU A 242 35.29 5.92 0.14
N ILE A 243 36.60 6.17 -0.01
CA ILE A 243 37.51 5.23 -0.67
C ILE A 243 37.67 3.96 0.18
N ALA A 244 37.79 4.10 1.50
CA ALA A 244 37.85 2.95 2.41
C ALA A 244 36.57 2.10 2.33
N ASP A 245 35.40 2.75 2.31
CA ASP A 245 34.10 2.08 2.18
C ASP A 245 33.90 1.41 0.82
N ILE A 246 34.38 2.01 -0.28
CA ILE A 246 34.36 1.42 -1.62
C ILE A 246 35.22 0.15 -1.65
N ARG A 247 36.45 0.23 -1.13
CA ARG A 247 37.37 -0.93 -1.02
C ARG A 247 36.76 -2.05 -0.20
N TYR A 248 36.15 -1.72 0.94
CA TYR A 248 35.52 -2.69 1.83
C TYR A 248 34.31 -3.39 1.20
N ARG A 249 33.39 -2.63 0.58
CA ARG A 249 32.18 -3.17 -0.04
C ARG A 249 32.48 -4.11 -1.21
N MET A 250 33.57 -3.88 -1.93
CA MET A 250 33.92 -4.63 -3.14
C MET A 250 34.83 -5.85 -2.87
N LYS A 251 35.62 -5.85 -1.79
CA LYS A 251 36.34 -7.05 -1.31
C LYS A 251 35.42 -8.13 -0.71
N LYS A 252 34.19 -7.77 -0.34
CA LYS A 252 33.17 -8.69 0.21
C LYS A 252 32.26 -9.34 -0.84
N LYS A 253 32.46 -9.06 -2.12
CA LYS A 253 31.86 -9.78 -3.25
C LYS A 253 32.77 -10.91 -3.68
#